data_AF-A0A1I7XVI1-F1
#
_entry.id   AF-A0A1I7XVI1-F1
#
_cell.length_a   1.000
_cell.length_b   1.000
_cell.length_c   1.000
_cell.angle_alpha   90.00
_cell.angle_beta   90.00
_cell.angle_gamma   90.00
#
_symmetry.space_group_name_H-M   'P 1'
#
loop_
_entity.id
_entity.type
_entity.pdbx_description
1 polymer ?
#
loop_
_entity_poly.entity_id
_entity_poly.type
_entity_poly.pdbx_seq_one_letter_code
_entity_poly.pdbx_strand_id
1 'polypeptide(L)' 'MERGVMVRIQGAGQPVFIPNSQLHPTPLSHSSASGLQVGQKITVQWLGRDSSTGKIRLSRKVISSANLPSRTVPK' A
#
# COMPACT_ATOMS: atom_id res chain seq x y z
N MET A 1 -4.88 11.45 14.80
CA MET A 1 -3.63 11.42 14.00
C MET A 1 -3.66 10.17 13.13
N GLU A 2 -3.98 10.31 11.84
CA GLU A 2 -3.91 9.18 10.91
C GLU A 2 -2.45 8.80 10.67
N ARG A 3 -2.12 7.51 10.83
CA ARG A 3 -0.79 6.94 10.55
C ARG A 3 -0.88 6.13 9.27
N GLY A 4 0.16 6.23 8.45
CA GLY A 4 0.20 5.60 7.13
C GLY A 4 1.56 5.74 6.45
N VAL A 5 1.60 5.35 5.18
CA VAL A 5 2.79 5.45 4.34
C VAL A 5 2.49 6.26 3.09
N MET A 6 3.49 6.98 2.60
CA MET A 6 3.43 7.63 1.30
C MET A 6 4.09 6.75 0.27
N VAL A 7 3.38 6.46 -0.82
CA VAL A 7 3.90 5.69 -1.94
C VAL A 7 3.99 6.56 -3.18
N ARG A 8 5.03 6.37 -3.98
CA ARG A 8 5.13 6.97 -5.31
C ARG A 8 4.82 5.89 -6.33
N ILE A 9 3.83 6.14 -7.17
CA ILE A 9 3.53 5.27 -8.30
C ILE A 9 4.31 5.84 -9.49
N GLN A 10 5.05 4.98 -10.20
CA GLN A 10 5.71 5.42 -11.42
C GLN A 10 4.66 5.93 -12.42
N GLY A 11 4.82 7.17 -12.89
CA GLY A 11 3.87 7.85 -13.78
C GLY A 11 2.78 8.68 -13.08
N ALA A 12 2.50 8.47 -11.78
CA ALA A 12 1.69 9.39 -11.00
C ALA A 12 2.62 10.37 -10.27
N GLY A 13 2.81 11.57 -10.83
CA GLY A 13 3.81 12.53 -10.34
C GLY A 13 3.71 12.89 -8.85
N GLN A 14 2.51 12.73 -8.24
CA GLN A 14 2.26 13.02 -6.83
C GLN A 14 2.27 11.75 -5.96
N PRO A 15 2.92 11.79 -4.78
CA PRO A 15 2.83 10.70 -3.81
C PRO A 15 1.39 10.48 -3.33
N VAL A 16 1.01 9.22 -3.15
CA VAL A 16 -0.31 8.82 -2.66
C VAL A 16 -0.17 8.34 -1.22
N PHE A 17 -1.01 8.86 -0.33
CA PHE A 17 -1.07 8.41 1.05
C PHE A 17 -1.92 7.15 1.18
N ILE A 18 -1.39 6.13 1.86
CA ILE A 18 -2.11 4.91 2.21
C ILE A 18 -2.20 4.82 3.74
N PRO A 19 -3.41 4.81 4.32
CA PRO A 19 -3.58 4.67 5.76
C PRO A 19 -3.28 3.24 6.23
N ASN A 20 -2.87 3.07 7.48
CA ASN A 20 -2.54 1.77 8.07
C ASN A 20 -3.68 0.73 7.92
N SER A 21 -4.94 1.16 7.99
CA SER A 21 -6.14 0.33 7.81
C SER A 21 -6.31 -0.26 6.40
N GLN A 22 -5.55 0.26 5.43
CA GLN A 22 -5.46 -0.25 4.06
C GLN A 22 -4.14 -1.00 3.82
N LEU A 23 -3.15 -0.85 4.69
CA LEU A 23 -1.87 -1.57 4.59
C LEU A 23 -1.96 -3.00 5.13
N HIS A 24 -2.71 -3.20 6.21
CA HIS A 24 -2.80 -4.49 6.89
C HIS A 24 -4.25 -4.75 7.34
N PRO A 25 -4.72 -6.01 7.32
CA PRO A 25 -6.06 -6.36 7.80
C PRO A 25 -6.23 -6.15 9.31
N THR A 26 -5.19 -6.46 10.09
CA THR A 26 -5.14 -6.17 11.53
C THR A 26 -4.79 -4.70 11.77
N PRO A 27 -5.48 -3.98 12.66
CA PRO A 27 -5.14 -2.61 13.00
C PRO A 27 -3.73 -2.53 13.60
N LEU A 28 -2.87 -1.73 12.98
CA LEU A 28 -1.50 -1.51 13.43
C LEU A 28 -1.42 -0.19 14.19
N SER A 29 -1.03 -0.26 15.48
CA SER A 29 -0.88 0.92 16.32
C SER A 29 0.31 1.79 15.91
N HIS A 30 1.36 1.25 15.28
CA HIS A 30 2.56 1.99 14.86
C HIS A 30 2.90 1.76 13.38
N SER A 31 3.36 2.80 12.66
CA SER A 31 3.76 2.69 11.24
C SER A 31 4.92 1.71 11.04
N SER A 32 5.83 1.60 12.01
CA SER A 32 6.93 0.61 12.00
C SER A 32 6.43 -0.84 12.01
N ALA A 33 5.23 -1.09 12.53
CA ALA A 33 4.64 -2.43 12.56
C ALA A 33 4.04 -2.85 11.20
N SER A 34 4.02 -1.96 10.20
CA SER A 34 3.60 -2.30 8.84
C SER A 34 4.58 -3.21 8.09
N GLY A 35 5.79 -3.39 8.64
CA GLY A 35 6.87 -4.13 8.00
C GLY A 35 7.36 -3.48 6.71
N LEU A 36 7.05 -2.20 6.50
CA LEU A 36 7.43 -1.43 5.33
C LEU A 36 8.65 -0.56 5.62
N GLN A 37 9.63 -0.63 4.72
CA GLN A 37 10.82 0.20 4.76
C GLN A 37 10.73 1.31 3.72
N VAL A 38 11.33 2.46 4.02
CA VAL A 38 11.43 3.57 3.06
C VAL A 38 12.26 3.10 1.85
N GLY A 39 11.74 3.33 0.64
CA GLY A 39 12.38 2.88 -0.60
C GLY A 39 12.04 1.44 -1.03
N GLN A 40 11.32 0.69 -0.19
CA GLN A 40 10.85 -0.64 -0.57
C GLN A 40 9.78 -0.56 -1.67
N LYS A 41 9.94 -1.39 -2.71
CA LYS A 41 8.90 -1.59 -3.72
C LYS A 41 7.84 -2.52 -3.15
N ILE A 42 6.58 -2.09 -3.19
CA ILE A 42 5.45 -2.85 -2.68
C ILE A 42 4.38 -3.00 -3.75
N THR A 43 3.71 -4.14 -3.75
CA THR A 43 2.52 -4.35 -4.57
C THR A 43 1.29 -3.88 -3.81
N VAL A 44 0.47 -3.05 -4.45
CA VAL A 44 -0.78 -2.52 -3.90
C VAL A 44 -1.90 -2.66 -4.91
N GLN A 45 -3.11 -2.90 -4.42
CA GLN A 45 -4.35 -2.96 -5.19
C GLN A 45 -4.81 -1.54 -5.51
N TRP A 46 -5.12 -1.27 -6.77
CA TRP A 46 -5.82 -0.06 -7.18
C TRP A 46 -7.31 -0.19 -6.84
N LEU A 47 -7.81 0.67 -5.94
CA LEU A 47 -9.22 0.70 -5.57
C LEU A 47 -10.03 1.74 -6.36
N GLY A 48 -9.38 2.55 -7.20
CA GLY A 48 -10.01 3.64 -7.92
C GLY A 48 -9.59 5.02 -7.41
N ARG A 49 -10.40 6.03 -7.74
CA ARG A 49 -10.28 7.38 -7.21
C ARG A 49 -11.49 7.67 -6.32
N ASP A 50 -11.25 8.39 -5.24
CA ASP A 50 -12.32 8.91 -4.41
C ASP A 50 -13.20 9.87 -5.21
N SER A 51 -14.52 9.67 -5.20
CA SER A 51 -15.46 10.45 -6.01
C SER A 51 -15.59 11.90 -5.57
N SER A 52 -15.28 12.19 -4.30
CA SER A 52 -15.40 13.53 -3.72
C SER A 52 -14.13 14.38 -3.87
N THR A 53 -12.96 13.73 -3.82
CA THR A 53 -11.66 14.42 -3.82
C THR A 53 -10.78 14.12 -5.04
N GLY A 54 -11.15 13.14 -5.87
CA GLY A 54 -10.34 12.67 -6.99
C GLY A 54 -9.05 11.95 -6.58
N LYS A 55 -8.79 11.78 -5.27
CA LYS A 55 -7.57 11.18 -4.76
C LYS A 55 -7.53 9.69 -5.08
N ILE A 56 -6.34 9.22 -5.45
CA ILE A 56 -6.10 7.81 -5.72
C ILE A 56 -6.27 7.00 -4.43
N ARG A 57 -7.01 5.90 -4.51
CA ARG A 57 -7.21 4.95 -3.41
C ARG A 57 -6.45 3.67 -3.70
N LEU A 58 -5.55 3.31 -2.79
CA LEU A 58 -4.72 2.11 -2.87
C LEU A 58 -4.88 1.28 -1.61
N SER A 59 -4.66 -0.03 -1.73
CA SER A 59 -4.74 -0.95 -0.59
C SER A 59 -3.80 -2.13 -0.72
N ARG A 60 -3.09 -2.49 0.35
CA ARG A 60 -2.19 -3.66 0.40
C ARG A 60 -2.85 -4.86 1.09
N LYS A 61 -3.82 -4.64 1.98
CA LYS A 61 -4.45 -5.72 2.75
C LYS A 61 -5.14 -6.76 1.86
N VAL A 62 -5.70 -6.33 0.73
CA VAL A 62 -6.42 -7.19 -0.21
C VAL A 62 -5.47 -8.18 -0.90
N ILE A 63 -4.22 -7.77 -1.12
CA ILE A 63 -3.20 -8.62 -1.74
C ILE A 63 -2.55 -9.54 -0.71
N SER A 64 -2.37 -9.12 0.54
CA SER A 64 -1.77 -10.01 1.55
C SER A 64 -2.62 -11.26 1.85
N SER A 65 -3.94 -11.19 1.65
CA SER A 65 -4.85 -12.35 1.70
C SER A 65 -4.77 -13.25 0.46
N ALA A 66 -4.29 -12.71 -0.66
CA ALA A 66 -3.98 -13.47 -1.86
C ALA A 66 -2.47 -13.75 -1.87
N ASN A 67 -2.07 -14.88 -1.29
CA ASN A 67 -0.71 -15.42 -1.39
C ASN A 67 -0.31 -15.51 -2.88
N LEU A 68 0.21 -14.43 -3.45
CA LEU A 68 0.71 -14.40 -4.81
C LEU A 68 2.07 -15.10 -4.76
N PRO A 69 2.26 -16.18 -5.55
CA PRO A 69 3.55 -16.84 -5.59
C PRO A 69 4.57 -15.80 -6.07
N SER A 70 5.49 -15.44 -5.18
CA SER A 70 6.72 -14.78 -5.58
C SER A 70 7.32 -15.66 -6.66
N ARG A 71 7.40 -15.17 -7.90
CA ARG A 71 8.05 -15.85 -9.01
C ARG A 71 9.53 -15.96 -8.67
N THR A 72 9.90 -16.96 -7.87
CA THR A 72 11.26 -17.38 -7.64
C THR A 72 11.72 -17.94 -8.97
N VAL A 73 12.57 -17.20 -9.66
CA VAL A 73 13.40 -17.76 -10.73
C VAL A 73 14.77 -18.00 -10.12
N PRO A 74 15.19 -19.25 -9.89
CA PRO A 74 16.60 -19.55 -9.81
C PRO A 74 17.00 -20.47 -10.96
N LYS A 75 17.83 -19.86 -11.82
CA LYS A 75 18.94 -20.37 -12.65
C LYS A 75 18.75 -21.64 -13.48
#